data_AF-A0A0V1KNA8-F1
#
_entry.id   AF-A0A0V1KNA8-F1
#
_cell.length_a   1.000
_cell.length_b   1.000
_cell.length_c   1.000
_cell.angle_alpha   90.00
_cell.angle_beta   90.00
_cell.angle_gamma   90.00
#
_symmetry.space_group_name_H-M   'P 1'
#
loop_
_entity.id
_entity.type
_entity.pdbx_description
1 polymer ?
#
loop_
_entity_poly.entity_id
_entity_poly.type
_entity_poly.pdbx_seq_one_letter_code
_entity_poly.pdbx_strand_id
1 'polypeptide(L)'
;MKPVQVYDDRVVIFGQNVSNCIVCAILCFLNLIITSVSLAQQVFSIVRYGHVFLCNFNESHAVEPFLSYDIVIYDFGLFHRLWGISECIANYLDGGYLRLAWCVSYLSTMLLLALYLYISDKRPPVYLMWPALAMQSTYSIGLLILTLSALPKLLRYVFVNIDRTVILLLTIFSSGILINFIFTYILWHYFWFSEATLAQSCTKNRERPNPNRRHHQRFSSIQFNSTEQINSAFESLT
;
A
#
# COMPACT_ATOMS: atom_id res chain seq x y z
N MET A 1 19.54 10.37 -20.03
CA MET A 1 18.57 9.28 -19.82
C MET A 1 17.93 9.48 -18.45
N LYS A 2 16.60 9.52 -18.35
CA LYS A 2 15.91 9.63 -17.05
C LYS A 2 15.85 8.22 -16.43
N PRO A 3 16.40 7.99 -15.22
CA PRO A 3 16.62 6.65 -14.69
C PRO A 3 15.32 5.91 -14.31
N VAL A 4 14.28 6.63 -13.90
CA VAL A 4 12.95 6.09 -13.57
C VAL A 4 11.87 7.07 -14.06
N GLN A 5 10.87 6.56 -14.77
CA GLN A 5 9.65 7.32 -15.09
C GLN A 5 8.44 6.48 -14.69
N VAL A 6 7.59 7.03 -13.83
CA VAL A 6 6.35 6.38 -13.39
C VAL A 6 5.20 6.99 -14.19
N TYR A 7 4.51 6.15 -14.96
CA TYR A 7 3.25 6.45 -15.62
C TYR A 7 2.13 5.71 -14.89
N ASP A 8 0.88 6.13 -15.11
CA ASP A 8 -0.27 5.56 -14.41
C ASP A 8 -0.48 4.05 -14.72
N ASP A 9 -0.04 3.57 -15.88
CA ASP A 9 -0.15 2.18 -16.31
C ASP A 9 1.15 1.36 -16.15
N ARG A 10 2.32 2.01 -16.15
CA ARG A 10 3.62 1.35 -16.18
C ARG A 10 4.73 2.17 -15.54
N VAL A 11 5.67 1.49 -14.89
CA VAL A 11 6.95 2.06 -14.48
C VAL A 11 7.99 1.69 -15.52
N VAL A 12 8.71 2.71 -16.01
CA VAL A 12 9.90 2.53 -16.84
C VAL A 12 11.12 2.58 -15.94
N ILE A 13 11.73 1.42 -15.68
CA ILE A 13 12.95 1.28 -14.88
C ILE A 13 14.11 0.97 -15.84
N PHE A 14 15.10 1.85 -15.93
CA PHE A 14 16.26 1.67 -16.83
C PHE A 14 15.89 1.30 -18.29
N GLY A 15 14.75 1.80 -18.80
CA GLY A 15 14.27 1.54 -20.16
C GLY A 15 13.40 0.28 -20.31
N GLN A 16 13.19 -0.51 -19.26
CA GLN A 16 12.24 -1.63 -19.27
C GLN A 16 10.86 -1.18 -18.76
N ASN A 17 9.81 -1.53 -19.50
CA ASN A 17 8.42 -1.26 -19.14
C ASN A 17 7.88 -2.37 -18.23
N VAL A 18 7.59 -2.06 -16.97
CA VAL A 18 6.98 -2.98 -16.01
C VAL A 18 5.59 -2.47 -15.64
N SER A 19 4.60 -3.35 -15.63
CA SER A 19 3.25 -2.97 -15.19
C SER A 19 3.23 -2.62 -13.70
N ASN A 20 2.53 -1.54 -13.35
CA ASN A 20 2.37 -1.11 -11.96
C ASN A 20 1.78 -2.22 -11.06
N CYS A 21 0.92 -3.08 -11.61
CA CYS A 21 0.34 -4.22 -10.89
C CYS A 21 1.43 -5.19 -10.40
N ILE A 22 2.39 -5.54 -11.26
CA ILE A 22 3.47 -6.47 -10.92
C ILE A 22 4.40 -5.85 -9.87
N VAL A 23 4.75 -4.57 -10.03
CA VAL A 23 5.61 -3.88 -9.05
C VAL A 23 4.93 -3.77 -7.70
N CYS A 24 3.63 -3.42 -7.67
CA CYS A 24 2.82 -3.43 -6.45
C CYS A 24 2.76 -4.83 -5.82
N ALA A 25 2.59 -5.89 -6.62
CA ALA A 25 2.55 -7.26 -6.11
C ALA A 25 3.87 -7.67 -5.44
N ILE A 26 5.01 -7.36 -6.08
CA ILE A 26 6.34 -7.65 -5.54
C ILE A 26 6.57 -6.89 -4.23
N LEU A 27 6.30 -5.58 -4.21
CA LEU A 27 6.50 -4.75 -3.02
C LEU A 27 5.53 -5.09 -1.88
N CYS A 28 4.29 -5.47 -2.21
CA CYS A 28 3.32 -6.01 -1.26
C CYS A 28 3.83 -7.32 -0.64
N PHE A 29 4.34 -8.24 -1.46
CA PHE A 29 4.88 -9.50 -0.97
C PHE A 29 6.12 -9.32 -0.06
N LEU A 30 7.02 -8.40 -0.42
CA LEU A 30 8.17 -8.05 0.43
C LEU A 30 7.70 -7.50 1.79
N ASN A 31 6.72 -6.60 1.79
CA ASN A 31 6.15 -6.05 3.03
C ASN A 31 5.42 -7.12 3.86
N LEU A 32 4.75 -8.09 3.22
CA LEU A 32 4.15 -9.24 3.90
C LEU A 32 5.21 -10.07 4.63
N ILE A 33 6.35 -10.35 4.00
CA ILE A 33 7.45 -11.08 4.65
C ILE A 33 7.96 -10.31 5.86
N ILE A 34 8.32 -9.04 5.68
CA ILE A 34 8.89 -8.20 6.75
C ILE A 34 7.94 -8.12 7.95
N THR A 35 6.66 -7.89 7.68
CA THR A 35 5.63 -7.79 8.73
C THR A 35 5.38 -9.13 9.41
N SER A 36 5.39 -10.24 8.66
CA SER A 36 5.20 -11.58 9.23
C SER A 36 6.35 -11.95 10.15
N VAL A 37 7.59 -11.65 9.76
CA VAL A 37 8.78 -11.89 10.60
C VAL A 37 8.70 -11.04 11.87
N SER A 38 8.30 -9.78 11.79
CA SER A 38 8.17 -8.93 12.98
C SER A 38 7.00 -9.32 13.88
N LEU A 39 5.89 -9.81 13.31
CA LEU A 39 4.82 -10.39 14.12
C LEU A 39 5.31 -11.66 14.84
N ALA A 40 6.09 -12.51 14.16
CA ALA A 40 6.71 -13.68 14.78
C ALA A 40 7.68 -13.31 15.91
N GLN A 41 8.46 -12.22 15.78
CA GLN A 41 9.28 -11.68 16.88
C GLN A 41 8.43 -11.39 18.11
N GLN A 42 7.29 -10.73 17.95
CA GLN A 42 6.42 -10.36 19.07
C GLN A 42 5.72 -11.57 19.69
N VAL A 43 5.21 -12.50 18.88
CA VAL A 43 4.64 -13.75 19.38
C VAL A 43 5.68 -14.55 20.17
N PHE A 44 6.91 -14.64 19.66
CA PHE A 44 8.00 -15.31 20.36
C PHE A 44 8.34 -14.63 21.70
N SER A 45 8.42 -13.30 21.70
CA SER A 45 8.64 -12.51 22.92
C SER A 45 7.59 -12.80 23.99
N ILE A 46 6.31 -12.81 23.60
CA ILE A 46 5.19 -13.05 24.52
C ILE A 46 5.23 -14.47 25.08
N VAL A 47 5.40 -15.48 24.20
CA VAL A 47 5.37 -16.89 24.60
C VAL A 47 6.53 -17.26 25.52
N ARG A 48 7.72 -16.72 25.25
CA ARG A 48 8.93 -17.12 25.96
C ARG A 48 9.22 -16.29 27.21
N TYR A 49 8.92 -14.99 27.18
CA TYR A 49 9.30 -14.04 28.22
C TYR A 49 8.11 -13.35 28.90
N GLY A 50 6.88 -13.52 28.41
CA GLY A 50 5.70 -12.86 28.97
C GLY A 50 5.66 -11.34 28.69
N HIS A 51 6.55 -10.84 27.85
CA HIS A 51 6.63 -9.43 27.46
C HIS A 51 6.26 -9.26 25.99
N VAL A 52 5.52 -8.20 25.67
CA VAL A 52 5.03 -7.93 24.29
C VAL A 52 6.17 -7.69 23.31
N PHE A 53 7.20 -6.96 23.74
CA PHE A 53 8.43 -6.77 22.97
C PHE A 53 9.62 -6.65 23.93
N LEU A 54 10.54 -7.62 23.90
CA LEU A 54 11.76 -7.60 24.72
C LEU A 54 12.97 -7.38 23.82
N CYS A 55 13.39 -6.13 23.64
CA CYS A 55 14.59 -5.81 22.87
C CYS A 55 15.61 -5.08 23.75
N ASN A 56 16.79 -5.66 23.90
CA ASN A 56 17.91 -5.09 24.66
C ASN A 56 19.23 -5.29 23.90
N PHE A 57 20.06 -4.25 23.89
CA PHE A 57 21.38 -4.20 23.26
C PHE A 57 22.53 -4.41 24.27
N ASN A 58 22.27 -4.26 25.58
CA ASN A 58 23.30 -4.25 26.63
C ASN A 58 23.39 -5.60 27.36
N GLU A 59 24.30 -6.45 26.88
CA GLU A 59 25.05 -7.53 27.53
C GLU A 59 24.38 -8.73 28.29
N SER A 60 25.14 -9.84 28.22
CA SER A 60 25.15 -11.05 29.08
C SER A 60 24.00 -12.05 28.96
N HIS A 61 22.77 -11.60 28.77
CA HIS A 61 21.64 -12.46 28.47
C HIS A 61 21.28 -12.21 27.02
N ALA A 62 21.94 -12.92 26.10
CA ALA A 62 21.49 -12.97 24.71
C ALA A 62 20.09 -13.59 24.68
N VAL A 63 19.08 -12.77 24.92
CA VAL A 63 17.80 -12.88 24.25
C VAL A 63 18.20 -13.04 22.79
N GLU A 64 17.82 -14.16 22.19
CA GLU A 64 18.32 -14.60 20.88
C GLU A 64 18.49 -13.44 19.91
N PRO A 65 19.52 -13.43 19.04
CA PRO A 65 19.82 -12.30 18.14
C PRO A 65 18.61 -11.83 17.31
N PHE A 66 17.60 -12.68 17.17
CA PHE A 66 16.31 -12.37 16.61
C PHE A 66 15.51 -11.28 17.34
N LEU A 67 15.63 -11.11 18.67
CA LEU A 67 14.89 -10.11 19.46
C LEU A 67 15.67 -8.80 19.68
N SER A 68 16.95 -8.76 19.31
CA SER A 68 17.81 -7.58 19.44
C SER A 68 17.59 -6.53 18.34
N TYR A 69 16.68 -6.77 17.40
CA TYR A 69 16.45 -5.90 16.23
C TYR A 69 14.96 -5.67 15.99
N ASP A 70 14.58 -4.45 15.63
CA ASP A 70 13.23 -4.13 15.17
C ASP A 70 13.16 -4.10 13.63
N ILE A 71 12.71 -5.22 13.07
CA ILE A 71 12.75 -5.49 11.63
C ILE A 71 11.80 -4.57 10.85
N VAL A 72 10.62 -4.23 11.38
CA VAL A 72 9.63 -3.43 10.63
C VAL A 72 10.00 -1.93 10.61
N ILE A 73 10.92 -1.43 11.43
CA ILE A 73 11.43 -0.04 11.30
C ILE A 73 12.88 -0.02 10.82
N TYR A 74 13.44 -1.20 10.51
CA TYR A 74 14.83 -1.37 10.11
C TYR A 74 15.82 -0.84 11.17
N ASP A 75 15.47 -0.97 12.46
CA ASP A 75 16.35 -0.61 13.57
C ASP A 75 17.15 -1.83 14.02
N PHE A 76 18.39 -1.89 13.53
CA PHE A 76 19.37 -2.90 13.91
C PHE A 76 20.38 -2.39 14.97
N GLY A 77 19.96 -1.44 15.80
CA GLY A 77 20.82 -0.76 16.78
C GLY A 77 21.34 0.59 16.31
N LEU A 78 20.67 1.21 15.33
CA LEU A 78 20.99 2.57 14.89
C LEU A 78 20.66 3.56 16.00
N PHE A 79 19.45 3.45 16.57
CA PHE A 79 19.00 4.36 17.63
C PHE A 79 19.74 4.13 18.95
N HIS A 80 20.15 2.89 19.23
CA HIS A 80 21.06 2.58 20.34
C HIS A 80 22.33 3.44 20.28
N ARG A 81 22.99 3.49 19.12
CA ARG A 81 24.22 4.27 18.92
C ARG A 81 23.98 5.78 18.86
N LEU A 82 22.84 6.22 18.33
CA LEU A 82 22.51 7.65 18.20
C LEU A 82 22.07 8.26 19.54
N TRP A 83 21.29 7.54 20.33
CA TRP A 83 20.63 8.06 21.54
C TRP A 83 21.21 7.50 22.83
N GLY A 84 22.05 6.47 22.77
CA GLY A 84 22.63 5.83 23.95
C GLY A 84 21.61 5.01 24.75
N ILE A 85 20.50 4.60 24.13
CA ILE A 85 19.43 3.83 24.78
C ILE A 85 19.78 2.34 24.77
N SER A 86 19.60 1.63 25.88
CA SER A 86 19.91 0.19 25.96
C SER A 86 18.87 -0.71 25.28
N GLU A 87 17.69 -0.20 24.96
CA GLU A 87 16.57 -0.96 24.39
C GLU A 87 16.19 -0.46 23.00
N CYS A 88 15.39 -1.24 22.26
CA CYS A 88 14.80 -0.76 21.01
C CYS A 88 13.91 0.46 21.26
N ILE A 89 13.85 1.36 20.28
CA ILE A 89 13.03 2.58 20.37
C ILE A 89 11.54 2.30 20.60
N ALA A 90 11.02 1.17 20.09
CA ALA A 90 9.65 0.71 20.31
C ALA A 90 9.36 0.38 21.78
N ASN A 91 10.33 -0.14 22.53
CA ASN A 91 10.15 -0.35 23.98
C ASN A 91 10.01 0.97 24.72
N TYR A 92 10.79 1.97 24.32
CA TYR A 92 10.76 3.28 24.94
C TYR A 92 9.47 4.07 24.65
N LEU A 93 8.90 3.93 23.45
CA LEU A 93 7.71 4.68 23.02
C LEU A 93 6.41 4.13 23.62
N ASP A 94 6.23 2.81 23.55
CA ASP A 94 4.94 2.17 23.81
C ASP A 94 5.04 0.79 24.47
N GLY A 95 6.26 0.36 24.84
CA GLY A 95 6.50 -0.99 25.37
C GLY A 95 6.22 -2.11 24.36
N GLY A 96 6.09 -1.78 23.06
CA GLY A 96 5.79 -2.71 21.98
C GLY A 96 4.32 -3.01 21.71
N TYR A 97 3.37 -2.44 22.47
CA TYR A 97 1.93 -2.70 22.25
C TYR A 97 1.40 -2.08 20.95
N LEU A 98 1.81 -0.86 20.64
CA LEU A 98 1.50 -0.21 19.36
C LEU A 98 2.13 -1.01 18.23
N ARG A 99 3.32 -1.57 18.45
CA ARG A 99 4.02 -2.42 17.48
C ARG A 99 3.24 -3.69 17.15
N LEU A 100 2.61 -4.31 18.13
CA LEU A 100 1.76 -5.50 17.93
C LEU A 100 0.52 -5.15 17.13
N ALA A 101 -0.21 -4.13 17.57
CA ALA A 101 -1.41 -3.65 16.89
C ALA A 101 -1.09 -3.23 15.45
N TRP A 102 0.04 -2.56 15.23
CA TRP A 102 0.52 -2.18 13.91
C TRP A 102 0.79 -3.39 13.02
N CYS A 103 1.53 -4.39 13.51
CA CYS A 103 1.86 -5.57 12.70
C CYS A 103 0.60 -6.37 12.32
N VAL A 104 -0.36 -6.52 13.24
CA VAL A 104 -1.61 -7.24 12.96
C VAL A 104 -2.47 -6.49 11.93
N SER A 105 -2.66 -5.19 12.11
CA SER A 105 -3.46 -4.37 11.19
C SER A 105 -2.79 -4.27 9.82
N TYR A 106 -1.48 -4.02 9.76
CA TYR A 106 -0.72 -3.89 8.53
C TYR A 106 -0.67 -5.21 7.75
N LEU A 107 -0.43 -6.35 8.43
CA LEU A 107 -0.49 -7.69 7.83
C LEU A 107 -1.86 -7.95 7.20
N SER A 108 -2.93 -7.64 7.92
CA SER A 108 -4.31 -7.81 7.43
C SER A 108 -4.56 -6.98 6.18
N THR A 109 -4.13 -5.72 6.16
CA THR A 109 -4.30 -4.86 4.97
C THR A 109 -3.45 -5.30 3.77
N MET A 110 -2.24 -5.80 4.00
CA MET A 110 -1.39 -6.31 2.92
C MET A 110 -1.93 -7.63 2.35
N LEU A 111 -2.55 -8.48 3.16
CA LEU A 111 -3.27 -9.66 2.67
C LEU A 111 -4.48 -9.27 1.82
N LEU A 112 -5.24 -8.25 2.24
CA LEU A 112 -6.35 -7.71 1.44
C LEU A 112 -5.85 -7.13 0.10
N LEU A 113 -4.72 -6.42 0.11
CA LEU A 113 -4.09 -5.91 -1.12
C LEU A 113 -3.63 -7.05 -2.03
N ALA A 114 -2.99 -8.09 -1.48
CA ALA A 114 -2.58 -9.27 -2.26
C ALA A 114 -3.79 -9.98 -2.88
N LEU A 115 -4.88 -10.12 -2.12
CA LEU A 115 -6.14 -10.67 -2.62
C LEU A 115 -6.75 -9.79 -3.73
N TYR A 116 -6.74 -8.47 -3.55
CA TYR A 116 -7.20 -7.52 -4.58
C TYR A 116 -6.41 -7.70 -5.88
N LEU A 117 -5.07 -7.73 -5.80
CA LEU A 117 -4.18 -7.91 -6.95
C LEU A 117 -4.39 -9.26 -7.64
N TYR A 118 -4.68 -10.32 -6.88
CA TYR A 118 -5.03 -11.63 -7.42
C TYR A 118 -6.38 -11.63 -8.16
N ILE A 119 -7.36 -10.89 -7.66
CA ILE A 119 -8.71 -10.81 -8.25
C ILE A 119 -8.78 -9.74 -9.35
N SER A 120 -7.74 -8.92 -9.55
CA SER A 120 -7.74 -7.77 -10.48
C SER A 120 -8.22 -8.08 -11.90
N ASP A 121 -8.01 -9.30 -12.42
CA ASP A 121 -8.54 -9.74 -13.72
C ASP A 121 -10.07 -9.65 -13.82
N LYS A 122 -10.78 -9.72 -12.68
CA LYS A 122 -12.24 -9.67 -12.58
C LYS A 122 -12.79 -8.27 -12.27
N ARG A 123 -11.95 -7.22 -12.31
CA ARG A 123 -12.31 -5.82 -11.95
C ARG A 123 -12.94 -5.71 -10.56
N PRO A 124 -12.18 -6.02 -9.50
CA PRO A 124 -12.65 -5.90 -8.13
C PRO A 124 -13.00 -4.44 -7.78
N PRO A 125 -13.83 -4.24 -6.75
CA PRO A 125 -14.17 -2.92 -6.29
C PRO A 125 -12.95 -2.15 -5.76
N VAL A 126 -12.76 -0.91 -6.24
CA VAL A 126 -11.62 -0.06 -5.85
C VAL A 126 -11.64 0.32 -4.36
N TYR A 127 -12.82 0.29 -3.71
CA TYR A 127 -12.94 0.54 -2.27
C TYR A 127 -12.09 -0.42 -1.41
N LEU A 128 -11.80 -1.63 -1.91
CA LEU A 128 -11.01 -2.63 -1.18
C LEU A 128 -9.53 -2.23 -1.05
N MET A 129 -9.06 -1.28 -1.86
CA MET A 129 -7.67 -0.81 -1.83
C MET A 129 -7.43 0.32 -0.82
N TRP A 130 -8.49 0.98 -0.34
CA TRP A 130 -8.40 2.09 0.60
C TRP A 130 -7.69 1.74 1.92
N PRO A 131 -8.02 0.62 2.59
CA PRO A 131 -7.33 0.25 3.83
C PRO A 131 -5.83 0.07 3.63
N ALA A 132 -5.43 -0.58 2.53
CA ALA A 132 -4.02 -0.76 2.19
C ALA A 132 -3.32 0.56 1.89
N LEU A 133 -3.97 1.46 1.15
CA LEU A 133 -3.44 2.78 0.82
C LEU A 133 -3.25 3.65 2.06
N ALA A 134 -4.23 3.65 2.96
CA ALA A 134 -4.18 4.37 4.23
C ALA A 134 -3.04 3.83 5.11
N MET A 135 -3.00 2.51 5.35
CA MET A 135 -1.98 1.90 6.19
C MET A 135 -0.56 2.07 5.63
N GLN A 136 -0.38 1.91 4.33
CA GLN A 136 0.91 2.12 3.66
C GLN A 136 1.39 3.59 3.75
N SER A 137 0.47 4.54 3.57
CA SER A 137 0.77 5.97 3.70
C SER A 137 1.15 6.32 5.13
N THR A 138 0.40 5.82 6.12
CA THR A 138 0.73 6.03 7.54
C THR A 138 2.06 5.39 7.92
N TYR A 139 2.39 4.21 7.37
CA TYR A 139 3.70 3.59 7.59
C TYR A 139 4.85 4.48 7.11
N SER A 140 4.74 5.00 5.89
CA SER A 140 5.77 5.87 5.31
C SER A 140 5.91 7.20 6.07
N ILE A 141 4.78 7.78 6.50
CA ILE A 141 4.77 8.99 7.34
C ILE A 141 5.41 8.69 8.71
N GLY A 142 5.11 7.55 9.32
CA GLY A 142 5.71 7.12 10.58
C GLY A 142 7.23 7.03 10.49
N LEU A 143 7.74 6.37 9.44
CA LEU A 143 9.18 6.29 9.18
C LEU A 143 9.81 7.67 8.92
N LEU A 144 9.10 8.57 8.24
CA LEU A 144 9.55 9.95 8.03
C LEU A 144 9.64 10.73 9.34
N ILE A 145 8.62 10.64 10.20
CA ILE A 145 8.60 11.30 11.51
C ILE A 145 9.76 10.78 12.37
N LEU A 146 9.98 9.46 12.40
CA LEU A 146 11.11 8.86 13.10
C LEU A 146 12.45 9.42 12.56
N THR A 147 12.59 9.50 11.24
CA THR A 147 13.78 10.08 10.60
C THR A 147 14.00 11.53 10.99
N LEU A 148 12.94 12.36 10.96
CA LEU A 148 13.00 13.77 11.34
C LEU A 148 13.35 13.93 12.83
N SER A 149 12.81 13.08 13.69
CA SER A 149 13.12 13.09 15.13
C SER A 149 14.58 12.75 15.41
N ALA A 150 15.17 11.85 14.62
CA ALA A 150 16.56 11.44 14.75
C ALA A 150 17.55 12.33 13.99
N LEU A 151 17.08 13.10 13.01
CA LEU A 151 17.89 13.95 12.13
C LEU A 151 18.93 14.82 12.85
N PRO A 152 18.62 15.58 13.93
CA PRO A 152 19.62 16.42 14.58
C PRO A 152 20.78 15.62 15.19
N LYS A 153 20.48 14.45 15.77
CA LYS A 153 21.52 13.57 16.35
C LYS A 153 22.25 12.79 15.27
N LEU A 154 21.55 12.36 14.22
CA LEU A 154 22.13 11.72 13.05
C LEU A 154 23.16 12.62 12.38
N LEU A 155 22.82 13.90 12.15
CA LEU A 155 23.74 14.88 11.56
C LEU A 155 25.00 15.06 12.42
N ARG A 156 24.83 15.25 13.74
CA ARG A 156 25.99 15.36 14.65
C ARG A 156 26.89 14.13 14.58
N TYR A 157 26.29 12.94 14.55
CA TYR A 157 27.04 11.68 14.51
C TYR A 157 27.80 11.52 13.17
N VAL A 158 27.16 11.86 12.05
CA VAL A 158 27.78 11.79 10.71
C VAL A 158 28.94 12.78 10.56
N PHE A 159 28.83 14.00 11.11
CA PHE A 159 29.89 15.00 11.00
C PHE A 159 31.07 14.77 11.94
N VAL A 160 30.85 14.15 13.10
CA VAL A 160 31.88 14.04 14.15
C VAL A 160 32.52 12.65 14.20
N ASN A 161 31.73 11.58 14.12
CA ASN A 161 32.17 10.20 14.41
C ASN A 161 31.62 9.22 13.39
N ILE A 162 32.07 9.34 12.13
CA ILE A 162 31.64 8.41 11.08
C ILE A 162 32.40 7.07 11.18
N ASP A 163 31.70 6.03 11.63
CA ASP A 163 32.19 4.64 11.66
C ASP A 163 31.55 3.80 10.55
N ARG A 164 32.26 2.79 10.04
CA ARG A 164 31.78 1.85 9.01
C ARG A 164 30.50 1.13 9.46
N THR A 165 30.42 0.77 10.74
CA THR A 165 29.23 0.13 11.32
C THR A 165 28.00 1.04 11.23
N VAL A 166 28.18 2.33 11.55
CA VAL A 166 27.08 3.31 11.52
C VAL A 166 26.68 3.63 10.08
N ILE A 167 27.62 3.69 9.14
CA ILE A 167 27.31 3.82 7.71
C ILE A 167 26.43 2.64 7.25
N LEU A 168 26.76 1.41 7.62
CA LEU A 168 25.97 0.22 7.28
C LEU A 168 24.54 0.31 7.85
N LEU A 169 24.41 0.60 9.15
CA LEU A 169 23.11 0.73 9.82
C LEU A 169 22.26 1.85 9.21
N LEU A 170 22.89 2.99 8.91
CA LEU A 170 22.22 4.12 8.25
C LEU A 170 21.79 3.76 6.82
N THR A 171 22.58 2.98 6.10
CA THR A 171 22.26 2.53 4.74
C THR A 171 21.05 1.60 4.77
N ILE A 172 21.01 0.64 5.70
CA ILE A 172 19.88 -0.27 5.88
C ILE A 172 18.61 0.52 6.22
N PHE A 173 18.67 1.40 7.22
CA PHE A 173 17.54 2.24 7.62
C PHE A 173 17.03 3.13 6.47
N SER A 174 17.94 3.82 5.78
CA SER A 174 17.59 4.70 4.66
C SER A 174 17.03 3.92 3.46
N SER A 175 17.56 2.73 3.18
CA SER A 175 17.05 1.87 2.12
C SER A 175 15.63 1.38 2.41
N GLY A 176 15.33 1.00 3.66
CA GLY A 176 13.99 0.61 4.09
C GLY A 176 12.99 1.75 3.97
N ILE A 177 13.37 2.97 4.35
CA ILE A 177 12.55 4.18 4.15
C ILE A 177 12.29 4.39 2.66
N LEU A 178 13.34 4.40 1.84
CA LEU A 178 13.22 4.67 0.41
C LEU A 178 12.31 3.65 -0.29
N ILE A 179 12.47 2.36 0.00
CA ILE A 179 11.62 1.29 -0.56
C ILE A 179 10.16 1.50 -0.18
N ASN A 180 9.88 1.86 1.07
CA ASN A 180 8.51 2.12 1.53
C ASN A 180 7.88 3.36 0.89
N PHE A 181 8.65 4.43 0.70
CA PHE A 181 8.22 5.61 -0.03
C PHE A 181 7.93 5.32 -1.49
N ILE A 182 8.80 4.55 -2.16
CA ILE A 182 8.59 4.11 -3.55
C ILE A 182 7.32 3.25 -3.63
N PHE A 183 7.12 2.32 -2.69
CA PHE A 183 5.92 1.49 -2.67
C PHE A 183 4.65 2.32 -2.52
N THR A 184 4.63 3.26 -1.57
CA THR A 184 3.51 4.20 -1.38
C THR A 184 3.22 5.00 -2.64
N TYR A 185 4.25 5.53 -3.29
CA TYR A 185 4.11 6.31 -4.51
C TYR A 185 3.49 5.48 -5.65
N ILE A 186 4.00 4.27 -5.89
CA ILE A 186 3.49 3.39 -6.94
C ILE A 186 2.06 2.93 -6.62
N LEU A 187 1.77 2.63 -5.35
CA LEU A 187 0.43 2.21 -4.90
C LEU A 187 -0.60 3.33 -5.13
N TRP A 188 -0.24 4.58 -4.88
CA TRP A 188 -1.08 5.75 -5.20
C TRP A 188 -1.32 5.91 -6.70
N HIS A 189 -0.28 5.76 -7.54
CA HIS A 189 -0.46 5.81 -8.99
C HIS A 189 -1.37 4.70 -9.50
N TYR A 190 -1.19 3.47 -8.99
CA TYR A 190 -2.03 2.34 -9.34
C TYR A 190 -3.49 2.53 -8.88
N PHE A 191 -3.71 3.19 -7.74
CA PHE A 191 -5.03 3.59 -7.27
C PHE A 191 -5.75 4.53 -8.25
N TRP A 192 -5.10 5.63 -8.61
CA TRP A 192 -5.69 6.61 -9.53
C TRP A 192 -5.97 6.01 -10.89
N PHE A 193 -5.07 5.17 -11.40
CA PHE A 193 -5.29 4.42 -12.63
C PHE A 193 -6.52 3.51 -12.57
N SER A 194 -6.69 2.79 -11.46
CA SER A 194 -7.82 1.88 -11.25
C SER A 194 -9.15 2.64 -11.18
N GLU A 195 -9.19 3.78 -10.47
CA GLU A 195 -10.37 4.66 -10.42
C GLU A 195 -10.72 5.25 -11.78
N ALA A 196 -9.74 5.76 -12.53
CA ALA A 196 -9.96 6.31 -13.86
C ALA A 196 -10.54 5.27 -14.83
N THR A 197 -10.02 4.04 -14.78
CA THR A 197 -10.50 2.93 -15.62
C THR A 197 -11.93 2.52 -15.27
N LEU A 198 -12.29 2.55 -13.98
CA LEU A 198 -13.65 2.28 -13.53
C LEU A 198 -14.61 3.38 -13.99
N ALA A 199 -14.23 4.65 -13.81
CA ALA A 199 -15.03 5.81 -14.24
C ALA A 199 -15.34 5.77 -15.75
N GLN A 200 -14.33 5.48 -16.58
CA GLN A 200 -14.51 5.31 -18.03
C GLN A 200 -15.43 4.13 -18.40
N SER A 201 -15.39 3.04 -17.63
CA SER A 201 -16.26 1.88 -17.86
C SER A 201 -17.73 2.21 -17.54
N CYS A 202 -17.98 3.02 -16.51
CA CYS A 202 -19.30 3.50 -16.14
C CYS A 202 -19.90 4.45 -17.18
N THR A 203 -19.12 5.41 -17.70
CA THR A 203 -19.59 6.33 -18.76
C THR A 203 -19.93 5.57 -20.04
N LYS A 204 -19.06 4.65 -20.47
CA LYS A 204 -19.30 3.80 -21.65
C LYS A 204 -20.56 2.93 -21.52
N ASN A 205 -20.86 2.39 -20.34
CA ASN A 205 -22.08 1.62 -20.12
C ASN A 205 -23.35 2.50 -20.09
N ARG A 206 -23.24 3.77 -19.66
CA ARG A 206 -24.34 4.74 -19.70
C ARG A 206 -24.69 5.19 -21.12
N GLU A 207 -23.71 5.26 -22.01
CA GLU A 207 -23.90 5.62 -23.42
C GLU A 207 -24.36 4.46 -24.31
N ARG A 208 -24.31 3.20 -23.83
CA ARG A 208 -24.91 2.10 -24.59
C ARG A 208 -26.43 2.32 -24.66
N PRO A 209 -27.01 2.52 -25.85
CA PRO A 209 -28.45 2.71 -25.97
C PRO A 209 -29.13 1.42 -25.50
N ASN A 210 -30.00 1.54 -24.50
CA ASN A 210 -30.80 0.42 -24.01
C ASN A 210 -31.57 -0.20 -25.21
N PRO A 211 -31.31 -1.47 -25.60
CA PRO A 211 -32.00 -2.08 -26.72
C PRO A 211 -33.51 -2.19 -26.49
N ASN A 212 -33.97 -2.20 -25.23
CA ASN A 212 -35.40 -2.16 -24.90
C ASN A 212 -36.06 -0.78 -25.10
N ARG A 213 -35.29 0.33 -25.14
CA ARG A 213 -35.85 1.65 -25.49
C ARG A 213 -36.21 1.75 -26.98
N ARG A 214 -35.48 1.05 -27.85
CA ARG A 214 -35.80 1.02 -29.29
C ARG A 214 -37.05 0.20 -29.60
N HIS A 215 -37.32 -0.88 -28.86
CA HIS A 215 -38.55 -1.66 -29.04
C HIS A 215 -39.78 -0.88 -28.60
N HIS A 216 -39.71 -0.11 -27.51
CA HIS A 216 -40.86 0.67 -27.06
C HIS A 216 -41.15 1.88 -27.97
N GLN A 217 -40.11 2.50 -28.56
CA GLN A 217 -40.29 3.57 -29.57
C GLN A 217 -40.74 3.05 -30.94
N ARG A 218 -40.36 1.82 -31.35
CA ARG A 218 -40.91 1.19 -32.56
C ARG A 218 -42.38 0.77 -32.40
N PHE A 219 -42.78 0.26 -31.24
CA PHE A 219 -44.18 -0.13 -31.02
C PHE A 219 -45.12 1.07 -30.95
N SER A 220 -44.70 2.18 -30.34
CA SER A 220 -45.50 3.41 -30.27
C SER A 220 -45.61 4.14 -31.63
N SER A 221 -44.61 4.05 -32.50
CA SER A 221 -44.68 4.61 -33.86
C SER A 221 -45.46 3.75 -34.85
N ILE A 222 -45.50 2.43 -34.69
CA ILE A 222 -46.35 1.54 -35.49
C ILE A 222 -47.83 1.71 -35.12
N GLN A 223 -48.13 1.92 -33.84
CA GLN A 223 -49.52 2.09 -33.38
C GLN A 223 -50.10 3.46 -33.77
N PHE A 224 -49.28 4.51 -33.84
CA PHE A 224 -49.72 5.84 -34.30
C PHE A 224 -50.02 5.87 -35.81
N ASN A 225 -49.15 5.29 -36.65
CA ASN A 225 -49.37 5.23 -38.11
C ASN A 225 -50.59 4.37 -38.52
N SER A 226 -50.94 3.38 -37.71
CA SER A 226 -52.12 2.53 -37.97
C SER A 226 -53.43 3.27 -37.75
N THR A 227 -53.44 4.28 -36.86
CA THR A 227 -54.66 5.02 -36.48
C THR A 227 -54.94 6.18 -37.45
N GLU A 228 -53.89 6.81 -37.98
CA GLU A 228 -54.04 7.84 -39.04
C GLU A 228 -54.51 7.25 -40.39
N GLN A 229 -54.03 6.07 -40.78
CA GLN A 229 -54.48 5.44 -42.03
C GLN A 229 -55.94 4.97 -42.01
N ILE A 230 -56.48 4.61 -40.83
CA ILE A 230 -57.89 4.22 -40.69
C ILE A 230 -58.80 5.46 -40.77
N ASN A 231 -58.39 6.59 -40.19
CA ASN A 231 -59.19 7.82 -40.22
C ASN A 231 -59.22 8.47 -41.61
N SER A 232 -58.14 8.40 -42.41
CA SER A 232 -58.13 8.92 -43.79
C SER A 232 -58.97 8.09 -44.77
N ALA A 233 -59.23 6.82 -44.46
CA ALA A 233 -60.08 5.95 -45.29
C ALA A 233 -61.59 6.18 -45.02
N PHE A 234 -61.95 6.77 -43.88
CA PHE A 234 -63.35 7.03 -43.52
C PHE A 234 -63.88 8.38 -44.06
N GLU A 235 -63.02 9.37 -44.27
CA GLU A 235 -63.39 10.66 -44.87
C GLU A 235 -63.55 10.65 -46.40
N SER A 236 -63.24 9.54 -47.08
CA SER A 236 -63.46 9.40 -48.54
C SER A 236 -64.75 8.64 -48.90
N LEU A 237 -65.59 8.33 -47.91
CA LEU A 237 -66.85 7.59 -48.05
C LEU A 237 -68.10 8.36 -47.55
N THR A 238 -67.97 9.66 -47.28
CA THR A 238 -69.09 10.60 -47.07
C THR A 238 -68.99 11.76 -48.06
#